data_AF-A0A8H6RPP7-F1
#
_entry.id   AF-A0A8H6RPP7-F1
#
_cell.length_a   1.000
_cell.length_b   1.000
_cell.length_c   1.000
_cell.angle_alpha   90.00
_cell.angle_beta   90.00
_cell.angle_gamma   90.00
#
_symmetry.space_group_name_H-M   'P 1'
#
loop_
_entity.id
_entity.type
_entity.pdbx_description
1 polymer ?
#
loop_
_entity_poly.entity_id
_entity_poly.type
_entity_poly.pdbx_seq_one_letter_code
_entity_poly.pdbx_strand_id
1 'polypeptide(L)'
;MAQTMASAVALPEDSSDVPTNGLKRRHSGDEQAKDGDEDSKRRRTSSSGKNSPIATPTEENAAEKEQEPASTKVEAATQKQPAQKADDTRESRRKSGVADERQRSKRLFGALLGNLNQPSDRVSKRRGEIEQRKKAELQKQDDERLEDRQRRIEKLAIQRKREQIRVDEENMRTRHKQMLNTANFLQTRTEPKLYYRPWDLLPDEEDRIEDQVRDAQAEIDKELDAWDKEKEERLEALEGSSGML
;
A
#
# COMPACT_ATOMS: atom_id res chain seq x y z
N MET A 1 21.31 -7.82 41.79
CA MET A 1 19.99 -7.28 41.41
C MET A 1 20.24 -6.09 40.50
N ALA A 2 20.05 -6.27 39.19
CA ALA A 2 20.21 -5.20 38.20
C ALA A 2 18.89 -4.44 38.08
N GLN A 3 18.91 -3.13 38.33
CA GLN A 3 17.78 -2.23 38.09
C GLN A 3 17.68 -1.96 36.58
N THR A 4 16.55 -2.31 35.98
CA THR A 4 16.17 -1.91 34.62
C THR A 4 15.38 -0.60 34.71
N MET A 5 15.97 0.51 34.28
CA MET A 5 15.26 1.79 34.12
C MET A 5 14.51 1.78 32.78
N ALA A 6 13.19 1.78 32.85
CA ALA A 6 12.30 2.12 31.75
C ALA A 6 12.29 3.65 31.56
N SER A 7 12.56 4.13 30.36
CA SER A 7 12.42 5.54 30.00
C SER A 7 11.42 5.68 28.86
N ALA A 8 10.24 6.20 29.19
CA ALA A 8 9.17 6.52 28.26
C ALA A 8 9.41 7.93 27.68
N VAL A 9 9.49 8.04 26.36
CA VAL A 9 9.56 9.32 25.64
C VAL A 9 8.15 9.69 25.20
N ALA A 10 7.64 10.80 25.75
CA ALA A 10 6.34 11.37 25.43
C ALA A 10 6.38 12.12 24.09
N LEU A 11 5.39 11.88 23.22
CA LEU A 11 5.07 12.75 22.09
C LEU A 11 4.23 13.94 22.59
N PRO A 12 4.50 15.18 22.15
CA PRO A 12 3.58 16.29 22.41
C PRO A 12 2.34 16.19 21.52
N GLU A 13 1.18 16.41 22.14
CA GLU A 13 -0.13 16.46 21.50
C GLU A 13 -0.32 17.74 20.68
N ASP A 14 -0.95 17.57 19.51
CA ASP A 14 -1.45 18.63 18.66
C ASP A 14 -2.54 19.45 19.36
N SER A 15 -2.41 20.78 19.35
CA SER A 15 -3.53 21.69 19.61
C SER A 15 -3.42 22.96 18.78
N SER A 16 -4.27 23.07 17.76
CA SER A 16 -5.06 24.28 17.49
C SER A 16 -5.95 24.05 16.26
N ASP A 17 -7.23 23.90 16.55
CA ASP A 17 -8.33 24.05 15.60
C ASP A 17 -8.28 25.40 14.89
N VAL A 18 -8.38 25.39 13.55
CA VAL A 18 -8.76 26.56 12.78
C VAL A 18 -9.81 26.15 11.74
N PRO A 19 -11.09 26.57 11.86
CA PRO A 19 -12.09 26.27 10.85
C PRO A 19 -11.87 27.18 9.64
N THR A 20 -11.52 26.61 8.48
CA THR A 20 -11.45 27.35 7.22
C THR A 20 -12.86 27.61 6.70
N ASN A 21 -13.40 28.75 7.10
CA ASN A 21 -14.66 29.28 6.63
C ASN A 21 -14.59 29.58 5.12
N GLY A 22 -15.61 29.14 4.39
CA GLY A 22 -15.65 29.18 2.93
C GLY A 22 -15.70 30.60 2.38
N LEU A 23 -14.67 30.98 1.62
CA LEU A 23 -14.70 32.17 0.77
C LEU A 23 -14.70 31.77 -0.71
N LYS A 24 -15.89 31.84 -1.31
CA LYS A 24 -16.10 31.90 -2.75
C LYS A 24 -15.39 33.15 -3.30
N ARG A 25 -14.26 32.99 -3.97
CA ARG A 25 -13.67 34.06 -4.77
C ARG A 25 -14.22 34.00 -6.20
N ARG A 26 -14.99 35.03 -6.53
CA ARG A 26 -15.55 35.33 -7.85
C ARG A 26 -14.39 35.68 -8.79
N HIS A 27 -14.25 34.98 -9.90
CA HIS A 27 -13.48 35.45 -11.05
C HIS A 27 -14.38 36.36 -11.89
N SER A 28 -13.90 37.56 -12.20
CA SER A 28 -14.54 38.52 -13.13
C SER A 28 -13.49 39.06 -14.09
N GLY A 29 -13.84 39.10 -15.38
CA GLY A 29 -13.16 39.84 -16.47
C GLY A 29 -12.00 39.07 -17.12
N ASP A 30 -12.13 38.34 -18.22
CA ASP A 30 -12.55 38.69 -19.60
C ASP A 30 -11.38 39.24 -20.45
N GLU A 31 -10.77 38.36 -21.26
CA GLU A 31 -10.00 38.66 -22.47
C GLU A 31 -10.24 37.49 -23.45
N GLN A 32 -10.61 37.86 -24.67
CA GLN A 32 -11.15 37.01 -25.72
C GLN A 32 -10.13 36.03 -26.31
N ALA A 33 -10.53 34.76 -26.47
CA ALA A 33 -10.03 33.91 -27.55
C ALA A 33 -11.18 33.04 -28.09
N LYS A 34 -11.39 33.17 -29.40
CA LYS A 34 -12.42 32.52 -30.20
C LYS A 34 -12.03 31.08 -30.58
N ASP A 35 -13.07 30.25 -30.64
CA ASP A 35 -13.32 29.09 -31.52
C ASP A 35 -12.35 27.89 -31.51
N GLY A 36 -12.90 26.74 -31.12
CA GLY A 36 -12.30 25.41 -31.31
C GLY A 36 -12.90 24.34 -30.38
N ASP A 37 -14.14 23.93 -30.66
CA ASP A 37 -14.82 22.81 -30.00
C ASP A 37 -14.02 21.49 -30.04
N GLU A 38 -14.03 20.74 -28.92
CA GLU A 38 -14.56 19.37 -28.80
C GLU A 38 -13.86 18.51 -27.70
N ASP A 39 -14.66 18.24 -26.66
CA ASP A 39 -14.80 16.95 -25.96
C ASP A 39 -13.63 16.37 -25.12
N SER A 40 -13.37 16.97 -23.96
CA SER A 40 -12.67 16.29 -22.83
C SER A 40 -13.65 15.67 -21.83
N LYS A 41 -14.42 14.68 -22.28
CA LYS A 41 -15.15 13.78 -21.38
C LYS A 41 -14.26 12.63 -20.92
N ARG A 42 -14.01 12.61 -19.61
CA ARG A 42 -13.38 11.50 -18.85
C ARG A 42 -13.88 10.14 -19.35
N ARG A 43 -13.03 9.37 -20.05
CA ARG A 43 -13.31 7.97 -20.39
C ARG A 43 -13.20 7.12 -19.12
N ARG A 44 -14.34 6.90 -18.46
CA ARG A 44 -14.52 5.84 -17.45
C ARG A 44 -14.44 4.49 -18.18
N THR A 45 -13.40 3.70 -17.94
CA THR A 45 -13.37 2.31 -18.39
C THR A 45 -14.25 1.47 -17.48
N SER A 46 -15.50 1.25 -17.85
CA SER A 46 -16.33 0.19 -17.28
C SER A 46 -16.89 -0.67 -18.41
N SER A 47 -16.66 -1.97 -18.29
CA SER A 47 -17.08 -3.05 -19.16
C SER A 47 -18.60 -3.05 -19.44
N SER A 48 -18.95 -3.20 -20.72
CA SER A 48 -20.24 -3.70 -21.23
C SER A 48 -20.72 -4.89 -20.37
N GLY A 49 -21.94 -4.98 -19.84
CA GLY A 49 -23.25 -4.60 -20.36
C GLY A 49 -24.03 -5.88 -20.62
N LYS A 50 -25.08 -6.17 -19.82
CA LYS A 50 -26.28 -6.97 -20.17
C LYS A 50 -27.31 -7.06 -19.03
N ASN A 51 -28.49 -6.49 -19.31
CA ASN A 51 -29.86 -6.89 -18.89
C ASN A 51 -30.52 -6.17 -17.69
N SER A 52 -31.55 -5.36 -18.01
CA SER A 52 -32.56 -4.68 -17.15
C SER A 52 -33.77 -5.59 -16.85
N PRO A 53 -34.90 -5.16 -16.21
CA PRO A 53 -35.23 -3.92 -15.48
C PRO A 53 -35.99 -4.15 -14.12
N ILE A 54 -36.49 -3.05 -13.51
CA ILE A 54 -37.70 -2.88 -12.67
C ILE A 54 -37.57 -2.47 -11.18
N ALA A 55 -38.14 -1.27 -10.92
CA ALA A 55 -38.81 -0.69 -9.75
C ALA A 55 -38.06 -0.29 -8.45
N THR A 56 -38.09 1.03 -8.16
CA THR A 56 -38.16 1.65 -6.81
C THR A 56 -39.64 1.81 -6.40
N PRO A 57 -39.97 1.86 -5.10
CA PRO A 57 -39.99 3.11 -4.30
C PRO A 57 -39.28 2.95 -2.91
N THR A 58 -38.66 3.96 -2.29
CA THR A 58 -39.23 5.02 -1.38
C THR A 58 -40.05 4.38 -0.24
N GLU A 59 -39.88 4.58 1.08
CA GLU A 59 -39.06 5.38 1.99
C GLU A 59 -39.35 4.85 3.43
N GLU A 60 -38.46 5.15 4.40
CA GLU A 60 -38.74 5.40 5.83
C GLU A 60 -38.98 4.29 6.91
N ASN A 61 -38.03 4.28 7.86
CA ASN A 61 -38.16 4.25 9.35
C ASN A 61 -38.49 2.95 10.14
N ALA A 62 -37.43 2.43 10.80
CA ALA A 62 -37.21 2.48 12.27
C ALA A 62 -36.98 1.14 13.01
N ALA A 63 -35.89 1.19 13.79
CA ALA A 63 -35.60 0.52 15.07
C ALA A 63 -35.11 -0.95 15.11
N GLU A 64 -33.81 -1.03 15.42
CA GLU A 64 -33.20 -1.84 16.49
C GLU A 64 -33.31 -3.38 16.44
N LYS A 65 -32.17 -4.07 16.32
CA LYS A 65 -31.45 -4.58 17.51
C LYS A 65 -30.10 -5.23 17.14
N GLU A 66 -29.07 -4.77 17.82
CA GLU A 66 -27.70 -5.29 17.84
C GLU A 66 -27.63 -6.74 18.37
N GLN A 67 -26.71 -7.56 17.87
CA GLN A 67 -25.49 -7.99 18.61
C GLN A 67 -24.76 -9.16 17.92
N GLU A 68 -23.49 -8.89 17.64
CA GLU A 68 -22.38 -9.80 17.32
C GLU A 68 -21.85 -10.52 18.60
N PRO A 69 -20.92 -11.48 18.48
CA PRO A 69 -20.94 -12.75 19.20
C PRO A 69 -19.98 -12.82 20.40
N ALA A 70 -20.24 -13.76 21.31
CA ALA A 70 -19.30 -14.12 22.36
C ALA A 70 -19.10 -15.64 22.45
N SER A 71 -17.89 -16.07 22.08
CA SER A 71 -17.27 -17.29 22.59
C SER A 71 -16.89 -17.08 24.05
N THR A 72 -17.08 -18.06 24.94
CA THR A 72 -16.01 -18.69 25.75
C THR A 72 -16.51 -19.54 26.93
N LYS A 73 -15.83 -20.69 27.07
CA LYS A 73 -15.29 -21.28 28.31
C LYS A 73 -16.24 -22.00 29.29
N VAL A 74 -16.04 -23.31 29.27
CA VAL A 74 -16.35 -24.29 30.31
C VAL A 74 -15.36 -24.15 31.47
N GLU A 75 -15.87 -24.11 32.71
CA GLU A 75 -15.12 -24.39 33.93
C GLU A 75 -15.87 -25.41 34.81
N ALA A 76 -15.10 -26.18 35.55
CA ALA A 76 -15.48 -27.38 36.29
C ALA A 76 -15.29 -27.20 37.80
N ALA A 77 -16.14 -27.85 38.61
CA ALA A 77 -15.99 -28.22 40.04
C ALA A 77 -17.38 -28.64 40.58
N THR A 78 -17.64 -29.61 41.47
CA THR A 78 -16.84 -30.54 42.29
C THR A 78 -17.80 -31.57 42.96
N GLN A 79 -17.41 -32.85 42.91
CA GLN A 79 -17.55 -33.97 43.87
C GLN A 79 -18.84 -34.23 44.71
N LYS A 80 -19.29 -35.50 44.71
CA LYS A 80 -19.31 -36.42 45.87
C LYS A 80 -19.61 -37.89 45.46
N GLN A 81 -18.74 -38.81 45.89
CA GLN A 81 -18.84 -40.29 45.91
C GLN A 81 -19.76 -40.74 47.10
N PRO A 82 -20.25 -42.02 47.26
CA PRO A 82 -19.47 -43.25 47.05
C PRO A 82 -20.19 -44.57 46.62
N ALA A 83 -19.33 -45.56 46.30
CA ALA A 83 -19.40 -47.01 46.60
C ALA A 83 -20.46 -47.94 45.94
N GLN A 84 -19.95 -48.70 44.96
CA GLN A 84 -19.93 -50.17 44.80
C GLN A 84 -21.17 -51.09 44.99
N LYS A 85 -21.18 -52.08 44.08
CA LYS A 85 -21.85 -53.42 44.03
C LYS A 85 -23.27 -53.39 43.43
N ALA A 86 -23.71 -54.32 42.59
CA ALA A 86 -23.23 -55.66 42.24
C ALA A 86 -23.70 -56.03 40.81
N ASP A 87 -23.19 -57.17 40.35
CA ASP A 87 -23.53 -57.92 39.14
C ASP A 87 -25.03 -58.25 38.97
N ASP A 88 -25.33 -58.77 37.77
CA ASP A 88 -26.62 -59.24 37.24
C ASP A 88 -27.54 -58.12 36.74
N THR A 89 -28.00 -58.10 35.48
CA THR A 89 -28.68 -59.22 34.85
C THR A 89 -28.73 -59.01 33.34
N ARG A 90 -28.15 -59.96 32.61
CA ARG A 90 -28.55 -60.61 31.34
C ARG A 90 -29.73 -60.09 30.47
N GLU A 91 -30.06 -58.80 30.41
CA GLU A 91 -31.23 -58.30 29.63
C GLU A 91 -30.93 -57.23 28.58
N SER A 92 -29.68 -56.79 28.43
CA SER A 92 -29.27 -55.91 27.31
C SER A 92 -28.68 -56.66 26.10
N ARG A 93 -28.64 -57.99 26.12
CA ARG A 93 -28.04 -58.79 25.01
C ARG A 93 -29.03 -59.14 23.90
N ARG A 94 -30.32 -58.80 24.06
CA ARG A 94 -31.40 -59.14 23.08
C ARG A 94 -31.93 -57.96 22.28
N LYS A 95 -31.52 -56.72 22.58
CA LYS A 95 -31.78 -55.54 21.74
C LYS A 95 -30.54 -55.04 20.96
N SER A 96 -29.35 -55.54 21.32
CA SER A 96 -28.09 -55.22 20.62
C SER A 96 -28.07 -55.77 19.20
N GLY A 97 -28.72 -56.91 18.94
CA GLY A 97 -28.77 -57.50 17.59
C GLY A 97 -29.35 -56.56 16.54
N VAL A 98 -30.45 -55.85 16.83
CA VAL A 98 -31.10 -54.94 15.87
C VAL A 98 -30.32 -53.62 15.69
N ALA A 99 -29.69 -53.11 16.75
CA ALA A 99 -28.84 -51.93 16.68
C ALA A 99 -27.52 -52.25 15.96
N ASP A 100 -26.94 -53.42 16.22
CA ASP A 100 -25.81 -53.97 15.48
C ASP A 100 -26.20 -54.27 14.04
N GLU A 101 -27.41 -54.77 13.74
CA GLU A 101 -27.89 -55.00 12.38
C GLU A 101 -28.01 -53.68 11.61
N ARG A 102 -28.49 -52.61 12.26
CA ARG A 102 -28.58 -51.26 11.68
C ARG A 102 -27.21 -50.64 11.47
N GLN A 103 -26.27 -50.85 12.39
CA GLN A 103 -24.91 -50.33 12.26
C GLN A 103 -24.09 -51.15 11.26
N ARG A 104 -24.33 -52.46 11.19
CA ARG A 104 -23.77 -53.39 10.21
C ARG A 104 -24.35 -53.13 8.83
N SER A 105 -25.65 -52.90 8.70
CA SER A 105 -26.27 -52.51 7.43
C SER A 105 -25.82 -51.12 7.00
N LYS A 106 -25.65 -50.15 7.91
CA LYS A 106 -25.05 -48.84 7.58
C LYS A 106 -23.59 -48.97 7.13
N ARG A 107 -22.79 -49.85 7.75
CA ARG A 107 -21.41 -50.15 7.32
C ARG A 107 -21.37 -50.91 6.00
N LEU A 108 -22.26 -51.87 5.78
CA LEU A 108 -22.35 -52.66 4.55
C LEU A 108 -22.86 -51.81 3.38
N PHE A 109 -23.90 -50.99 3.60
CA PHE A 109 -24.45 -50.06 2.62
C PHE A 109 -23.47 -48.91 2.36
N GLY A 110 -22.76 -48.45 3.40
CA GLY A 110 -21.67 -47.49 3.28
C GLY A 110 -20.44 -48.06 2.55
N ALA A 111 -20.11 -49.34 2.72
CA ALA A 111 -19.04 -50.00 1.96
C ALA A 111 -19.45 -50.28 0.51
N LEU A 112 -20.71 -50.66 0.28
CA LEU A 112 -21.24 -50.90 -1.07
C LEU A 112 -21.32 -49.59 -1.89
N LEU A 113 -21.82 -48.51 -1.28
CA LEU A 113 -21.86 -47.18 -1.93
C LEU A 113 -20.49 -46.49 -1.93
N GLY A 114 -19.65 -46.75 -0.93
CA GLY A 114 -18.30 -46.19 -0.83
C GLY A 114 -17.35 -46.76 -1.88
N ASN A 115 -17.43 -48.06 -2.15
CA ASN A 115 -16.60 -48.72 -3.16
C ASN A 115 -17.08 -48.45 -4.60
N LEU A 116 -18.34 -48.03 -4.79
CA LEU A 116 -18.86 -47.62 -6.09
C LEU A 116 -18.29 -46.25 -6.54
N ASN A 117 -17.91 -45.40 -5.59
CA ASN A 117 -17.31 -44.09 -5.85
C ASN A 117 -15.78 -44.09 -5.69
N GLN A 118 -15.15 -45.27 -5.56
CA GLN A 118 -13.70 -45.41 -5.57
C GLN A 118 -13.23 -45.61 -7.01
N PRO A 119 -12.63 -44.59 -7.66
CA PRO A 119 -12.01 -44.78 -8.95
C PRO A 119 -10.93 -45.87 -8.83
N SER A 120 -10.94 -46.82 -9.76
CA SER A 120 -9.87 -47.83 -9.91
C SER A 120 -8.50 -47.16 -9.75
N ASP A 121 -7.55 -47.78 -9.05
CA ASP A 121 -6.22 -47.21 -8.79
C ASP A 121 -5.53 -46.66 -10.06
N ARG A 122 -5.79 -47.26 -11.22
CA ARG A 122 -5.27 -46.78 -12.51
C ARG A 122 -5.95 -45.49 -12.99
N VAL A 123 -7.26 -45.34 -12.76
CA VAL A 123 -8.03 -44.13 -13.08
C VAL A 123 -7.69 -43.00 -12.12
N SER A 124 -7.53 -43.31 -10.83
CA SER A 124 -7.08 -42.36 -9.79
C SER A 124 -5.69 -41.81 -10.10
N LYS A 125 -4.75 -42.68 -10.48
CA LYS A 125 -3.39 -42.27 -10.88
C LYS A 125 -3.41 -41.39 -12.14
N ARG A 126 -4.14 -41.78 -13.19
CA ARG A 126 -4.30 -40.96 -14.40
C ARG A 126 -4.92 -39.60 -14.12
N ARG A 127 -5.93 -39.54 -13.23
CA ARG A 127 -6.54 -38.28 -12.81
C ARG A 127 -5.55 -37.40 -12.05
N GLY A 128 -4.78 -37.99 -11.13
CA GLY A 128 -3.70 -37.30 -10.42
C GLY A 128 -2.62 -36.76 -11.36
N GLU A 129 -2.21 -37.55 -12.36
CA GLU A 129 -1.24 -37.13 -13.39
C GLU A 129 -1.78 -35.95 -14.23
N ILE A 130 -3.07 -35.99 -14.60
CA ILE A 130 -3.71 -34.88 -15.34
C ILE A 130 -3.82 -33.62 -14.48
N GLU A 131 -4.20 -33.76 -13.20
CA GLU A 131 -4.29 -32.65 -12.26
C GLU A 131 -2.91 -32.04 -11.97
N GLN A 132 -1.88 -32.88 -11.82
CA GLN A 132 -0.49 -32.41 -11.69
C GLN A 132 -0.01 -31.69 -12.95
N ARG A 133 -0.30 -32.22 -14.15
CA ARG A 133 0.07 -31.57 -15.41
C ARG A 133 -0.62 -30.22 -15.56
N LYS A 134 -1.91 -30.13 -15.25
CA LYS A 134 -2.66 -28.87 -15.27
C LYS A 134 -2.13 -27.86 -14.25
N LYS A 135 -1.79 -28.32 -13.04
CA LYS A 135 -1.20 -27.47 -12.00
C LYS A 135 0.18 -26.96 -12.42
N ALA A 136 1.02 -27.81 -13.00
CA ALA A 136 2.35 -27.43 -13.49
C ALA A 136 2.25 -26.43 -14.66
N GLU A 137 1.29 -26.61 -15.56
CA GLU A 137 1.03 -25.67 -16.66
C GLU A 137 0.54 -24.31 -16.15
N LEU A 138 -0.39 -24.30 -15.18
CA LEU A 138 -0.86 -23.06 -14.56
C LEU A 138 0.27 -22.35 -13.82
N GLN A 139 1.07 -23.08 -13.05
CA GLN A 139 2.22 -22.54 -12.33
C GLN A 139 3.23 -21.92 -13.30
N LYS A 140 3.53 -22.59 -14.41
CA LYS A 140 4.42 -22.04 -15.45
C LYS A 140 3.90 -20.71 -16.00
N GLN A 141 2.60 -20.60 -16.26
CA GLN A 141 2.00 -19.34 -16.73
C GLN A 141 2.07 -18.24 -15.67
N ASP A 142 1.84 -18.58 -14.40
CA ASP A 142 1.96 -17.61 -13.30
C ASP A 142 3.40 -17.12 -13.13
N ASP A 143 4.38 -18.04 -13.21
CA ASP A 143 5.80 -17.73 -13.13
C ASP A 143 6.22 -16.80 -14.29
N GLU A 144 5.83 -17.11 -15.53
CA GLU A 144 6.08 -16.26 -16.71
C GLU A 144 5.50 -14.83 -16.53
N ARG A 145 4.27 -14.72 -15.98
CA ARG A 145 3.64 -13.41 -15.72
C ARG A 145 4.36 -12.64 -14.61
N LEU A 146 4.89 -13.33 -13.61
CA LEU A 146 5.66 -12.69 -12.53
C LEU A 146 6.99 -12.18 -13.06
N GLU A 147 7.69 -12.95 -13.88
CA GLU A 147 8.93 -12.52 -14.55
C GLU A 147 8.70 -11.29 -15.43
N ASP A 148 7.65 -11.29 -16.26
CA ASP A 148 7.32 -10.14 -17.10
C ASP A 148 6.97 -8.89 -16.28
N ARG A 149 6.26 -9.07 -15.16
CA ARG A 149 5.97 -7.98 -14.23
C ARG A 149 7.25 -7.44 -13.60
N GLN A 150 8.16 -8.31 -13.16
CA GLN A 150 9.46 -7.92 -12.59
C GLN A 150 10.28 -7.12 -13.59
N ARG A 151 10.45 -7.64 -14.81
CA ARG A 151 11.15 -6.94 -15.90
C ARG A 151 10.56 -5.56 -16.19
N ARG A 152 9.23 -5.41 -16.14
CA ARG A 152 8.57 -4.11 -16.33
C ARG A 152 8.86 -3.15 -15.18
N ILE A 153 8.83 -3.62 -13.94
CA ILE A 153 9.13 -2.82 -12.75
C ILE A 153 10.58 -2.35 -12.79
N GLU A 154 11.52 -3.24 -13.15
CA GLU A 154 12.94 -2.91 -13.28
C GLU A 154 13.20 -1.83 -14.32
N LYS A 155 12.61 -1.96 -15.52
CA LYS A 155 12.68 -0.93 -16.57
C LYS A 155 12.15 0.43 -16.09
N LEU A 156 11.01 0.43 -15.40
CA LEU A 156 10.44 1.65 -14.83
C LEU A 156 11.32 2.24 -13.72
N ALA A 157 11.99 1.40 -12.92
CA ALA A 157 12.90 1.84 -11.88
C ALA A 157 14.13 2.52 -12.48
N ILE A 158 14.72 1.97 -13.55
CA ILE A 158 15.83 2.59 -14.27
C ILE A 158 15.42 3.95 -14.84
N GLN A 159 14.26 4.02 -15.50
CA GLN A 159 13.72 5.28 -16.04
C GLN A 159 13.49 6.32 -14.93
N ARG A 160 12.90 5.92 -13.81
CA ARG A 160 12.67 6.82 -12.66
C ARG A 160 13.99 7.37 -12.12
N LYS A 161 15.02 6.55 -11.96
CA LYS A 161 16.33 7.01 -11.48
C LYS A 161 16.97 8.01 -12.44
N ARG A 162 16.87 7.78 -13.76
CA ARG A 162 17.37 8.74 -14.76
C ARG A 162 16.64 10.08 -14.69
N GLU A 163 15.32 10.04 -14.57
CA GLU A 163 14.51 11.24 -14.41
C GLU A 163 14.82 11.97 -13.10
N GLN A 164 15.07 11.22 -12.02
CA GLN A 164 15.46 11.81 -10.73
C GLN A 164 16.74 12.65 -10.85
N ILE A 165 17.77 12.15 -11.54
CA ILE A 165 19.01 12.91 -11.77
C ILE A 165 18.70 14.24 -12.46
N ARG A 166 17.80 14.24 -13.45
CA ARG A 166 17.40 15.45 -14.16
C ARG A 166 16.65 16.43 -13.26
N VAL A 167 15.68 15.94 -12.49
CA VAL A 167 14.91 16.77 -11.55
C VAL A 167 15.81 17.39 -10.49
N ASP A 168 16.74 16.61 -9.95
CA ASP A 168 17.72 17.08 -8.97
C ASP A 168 18.60 18.19 -9.56
N GLU A 169 19.06 18.05 -10.81
CA GLU A 169 19.82 19.08 -11.53
C GLU A 169 19.00 20.38 -11.72
N GLU A 170 17.73 20.28 -12.09
CA GLU A 170 16.84 21.44 -12.26
C GLU A 170 16.55 22.14 -10.91
N ASN A 171 16.36 21.37 -9.84
CA ASN A 171 16.19 21.90 -8.49
C ASN A 171 17.45 22.63 -8.02
N MET A 172 18.62 22.04 -8.24
CA MET A 172 19.91 22.66 -7.91
C MET A 172 20.09 23.98 -8.67
N ARG A 173 19.83 24.01 -9.98
CA ARG A 173 19.89 25.25 -10.79
C ARG A 173 18.94 26.32 -10.27
N THR A 174 17.75 25.95 -9.81
CA THR A 174 16.78 26.88 -9.24
C THR A 174 17.30 27.47 -7.92
N ARG A 175 17.87 26.62 -7.06
CA ARG A 175 18.52 27.05 -5.81
C ARG A 175 19.69 27.99 -6.08
N HIS A 176 20.55 27.70 -7.05
CA HIS A 176 21.68 28.57 -7.44
C HIS A 176 21.22 29.93 -7.92
N LYS A 177 20.19 29.98 -8.76
CA LYS A 177 19.58 31.24 -9.18
C LYS A 177 19.03 32.02 -7.99
N GLN A 178 18.35 31.34 -7.06
CA GLN A 178 17.86 31.98 -5.85
C GLN A 178 19.00 32.53 -5.00
N MET A 179 20.09 31.78 -4.84
CA MET A 179 21.25 32.19 -4.06
C MET A 179 21.92 33.44 -4.65
N LEU A 180 22.17 33.46 -5.97
CA LEU A 180 22.67 34.64 -6.67
C LEU A 180 21.72 35.83 -6.55
N ASN A 181 20.41 35.59 -6.69
CA ASN A 181 19.43 36.65 -6.52
C ASN A 181 19.50 37.23 -5.10
N THR A 182 19.54 36.40 -4.06
CA THR A 182 19.61 36.86 -2.66
C THR A 182 20.92 37.57 -2.34
N ALA A 183 22.05 37.17 -2.93
CA ALA A 183 23.35 37.80 -2.75
C ALA A 183 23.42 39.23 -3.32
N ASN A 184 22.49 39.60 -4.21
CA ASN A 184 22.40 40.95 -4.76
C ASN A 184 21.65 41.95 -3.85
N PHE A 185 21.18 41.52 -2.67
CA PHE A 185 20.41 42.34 -1.74
C PHE A 185 21.11 42.43 -0.38
N LEU A 186 21.01 43.60 0.25
CA LEU A 186 21.39 43.78 1.64
C LEU A 186 20.30 43.21 2.56
N GLN A 187 20.69 42.77 3.75
CA GLN A 187 19.79 42.20 4.74
C GLN A 187 19.74 43.03 6.02
N THR A 188 18.56 43.09 6.66
CA THR A 188 18.42 43.68 8.00
C THR A 188 18.97 42.74 9.08
N ARG A 189 19.30 43.31 10.25
CA ARG A 189 19.73 42.55 11.44
C ARG A 189 18.57 42.03 12.29
N THR A 190 17.35 42.48 12.01
CA THR A 190 16.14 42.11 12.74
C THR A 190 15.62 40.76 12.31
N GLU A 191 14.84 40.11 13.17
CA GLU A 191 14.05 38.93 12.81
C GLU A 191 12.59 39.36 12.64
N PRO A 192 11.95 39.13 11.47
CA PRO A 192 12.48 38.45 10.27
C PRO A 192 13.48 39.31 9.48
N LYS A 193 14.44 38.63 8.82
CA LYS A 193 15.40 39.29 7.92
C LYS A 193 14.66 39.79 6.68
N LEU A 194 14.88 41.04 6.34
CA LEU A 194 14.35 41.66 5.13
C LEU A 194 15.48 41.89 4.15
N TYR A 195 15.28 41.42 2.92
CA TYR A 195 16.17 41.68 1.80
C TYR A 195 15.74 42.96 1.10
N TYR A 196 16.67 43.89 0.92
CA TYR A 196 16.41 45.18 0.28
C TYR A 196 17.61 45.59 -0.56
N ARG A 197 17.34 46.41 -1.59
CA ARG A 197 18.37 47.04 -2.40
C ARG A 197 18.05 48.52 -2.48
N PRO A 198 18.88 49.39 -1.88
CA PRO A 198 18.75 50.84 -2.03
C PRO A 198 18.77 51.25 -3.50
N TRP A 199 18.10 52.37 -3.82
CA TRP A 199 18.15 52.96 -5.16
C TRP A 199 19.56 53.48 -5.51
N ASP A 200 20.24 54.06 -4.52
CA ASP A 200 21.60 54.57 -4.64
C ASP A 200 22.45 53.80 -3.63
N LEU A 201 23.45 53.07 -4.11
CA LEU A 201 24.30 52.22 -3.29
C LEU A 201 25.52 53.04 -2.86
N LEU A 202 25.86 52.96 -1.58
CA LEU A 202 27.14 53.51 -1.11
C LEU A 202 28.28 52.59 -1.56
N PRO A 203 29.51 53.10 -1.78
CA PRO A 203 30.65 52.26 -2.16
C PRO A 203 30.87 51.07 -1.21
N ASP A 204 30.78 51.31 0.10
CA ASP A 204 30.88 50.25 1.12
C ASP A 204 29.77 49.19 1.01
N GLU A 205 28.60 49.55 0.48
CA GLU A 205 27.48 48.62 0.26
C GLU A 205 27.65 47.84 -1.05
N GLU A 206 28.20 48.47 -2.08
CA GLU A 206 28.58 47.82 -3.34
C GLU A 206 29.62 46.73 -3.08
N ASP A 207 30.70 47.07 -2.37
CA ASP A 207 31.75 46.11 -1.99
C ASP A 207 31.17 44.91 -1.23
N ARG A 208 30.22 45.15 -0.32
CA ARG A 208 29.54 44.07 0.42
C ARG A 208 28.70 43.17 -0.48
N ILE A 209 28.00 43.73 -1.47
CA ILE A 209 27.21 42.96 -2.42
C ILE A 209 28.15 42.15 -3.32
N GLU A 210 29.25 42.75 -3.78
CA GLU A 210 30.26 42.06 -4.58
C GLU A 210 30.88 40.89 -3.82
N ASP A 211 31.22 41.08 -2.55
CA ASP A 211 31.68 40.02 -1.67
C ASP A 211 30.65 38.90 -1.53
N GLN A 212 29.38 39.24 -1.30
CA GLN A 212 28.28 38.26 -1.22
C GLN A 212 28.10 37.47 -2.52
N VAL A 213 28.16 38.15 -3.67
CA VAL A 213 28.03 37.51 -4.98
C VAL A 213 29.22 36.58 -5.23
N ARG A 214 30.44 37.01 -4.89
CA ARG A 214 31.65 36.19 -5.03
C ARG A 214 31.58 34.94 -4.16
N ASP A 215 31.14 35.07 -2.91
CA ASP A 215 30.97 33.94 -2.00
C ASP A 215 29.88 32.98 -2.52
N ALA A 216 28.76 33.51 -2.99
CA ALA A 216 27.69 32.71 -3.59
C ALA A 216 28.16 31.97 -4.85
N GLN A 217 28.93 32.63 -5.72
CA GLN A 217 29.52 32.00 -6.91
C GLN A 217 30.50 30.90 -6.53
N ALA A 218 31.40 31.16 -5.58
CA ALA A 218 32.34 30.15 -5.10
C ALA A 218 31.62 28.93 -4.50
N GLU A 219 30.48 29.13 -3.84
CA GLU A 219 29.66 28.02 -3.33
C GLU A 219 28.95 27.27 -4.46
N ILE A 220 28.43 27.97 -5.47
CA ILE A 220 27.86 27.36 -6.68
C ILE A 220 28.88 26.48 -7.38
N ASP A 221 30.10 26.99 -7.58
CA ASP A 221 31.15 26.27 -8.30
C ASP A 221 31.52 24.97 -7.56
N LYS A 222 31.66 25.01 -6.23
CA LYS A 222 31.87 23.81 -5.42
C LYS A 222 30.72 22.81 -5.54
N GLU A 223 29.48 23.30 -5.51
CA GLU A 223 28.31 22.45 -5.63
C GLU A 223 28.18 21.84 -7.02
N LEU A 224 28.56 22.56 -8.09
CA LEU A 224 28.61 22.05 -9.45
C LEU A 224 29.68 20.96 -9.59
N ASP A 225 30.89 21.21 -9.08
CA ASP A 225 31.97 20.22 -9.09
C ASP A 225 31.61 18.94 -8.32
N ALA A 226 30.90 19.07 -7.21
CA ALA A 226 30.41 17.93 -6.44
C ALA A 226 29.26 17.21 -7.17
N TRP A 227 28.34 17.97 -7.76
CA TRP A 227 27.20 17.44 -8.51
C TRP A 227 27.65 16.69 -9.76
N ASP A 228 28.64 17.18 -10.50
CA ASP A 228 29.12 16.53 -11.71
C ASP A 228 29.73 15.16 -11.41
N LYS A 229 30.52 15.06 -10.33
CA LYS A 229 31.05 13.77 -9.84
C LYS A 229 29.92 12.82 -9.41
N GLU A 230 28.99 13.31 -8.61
CA GLU A 230 27.85 12.50 -8.16
C GLU A 230 26.97 12.04 -9.33
N LYS A 231 26.75 12.92 -10.32
CA LYS A 231 25.97 12.62 -11.52
C LYS A 231 26.65 11.56 -12.37
N GLU A 232 27.97 11.65 -12.55
CA GLU A 232 28.76 10.63 -13.24
C GLU A 232 28.63 9.27 -12.54
N GLU A 233 28.86 9.20 -11.24
CA GLU A 233 28.70 7.97 -10.45
C GLU A 233 27.27 7.38 -10.54
N ARG A 234 26.25 8.24 -10.47
CA ARG A 234 24.84 7.82 -10.59
C ARG A 234 24.52 7.32 -12.00
N LEU A 235 25.09 7.92 -13.04
CA LEU A 235 24.92 7.47 -14.43
C LEU A 235 25.65 6.15 -14.68
N GLU A 236 26.89 6.00 -14.20
CA GLU A 236 27.63 4.73 -14.26
C GLU A 236 26.90 3.60 -13.55
N ALA A 237 26.31 3.88 -12.37
CA ALA A 237 25.50 2.91 -11.65
C ALA A 237 24.23 2.49 -12.42
N LEU A 238 23.66 3.40 -13.23
CA LEU A 238 22.52 3.09 -14.09
C LEU A 238 22.91 2.26 -15.31
N GLU A 239 24.04 2.57 -15.94
CA GLU A 239 24.58 1.81 -17.06
C GLU A 239 25.01 0.40 -16.64
N GLY A 240 25.68 0.27 -15.50
CA GLY A 240 26.02 -1.01 -14.90
C GLY A 240 24.78 -1.84 -14.54
N SER A 241 23.73 -1.19 -14.01
CA SER A 241 22.44 -1.86 -13.73
C SER A 241 21.67 -2.23 -15.00
N SER A 242 21.86 -1.51 -16.12
CA SER A 242 21.21 -1.80 -17.39
C SER A 242 21.95 -2.86 -18.21
N GLY A 243 23.27 -3.01 -18.04
CA GLY A 243 24.09 -4.01 -18.73
C GLY A 243 24.08 -5.40 -18.07
N MET A 244 23.54 -5.52 -16.86
CA MET A 244 23.46 -6.78 -16.10
C MET A 244 22.11 -7.52 -16.26
N LEU A 245 21.14 -6.92 -16.99
CA LEU A 245 19.81 -7.46 -17.29
C LEU A 245 19.71 -7.93 -18.75
#